data_AF-X7Z523-F1
#
_entry.id   AF-X7Z523-F1
#
_cell.length_a   1.000
_cell.length_b   1.000
_cell.length_c   1.000
_cell.angle_alpha   90.00
_cell.angle_beta   90.00
_cell.angle_gamma   90.00
#
_symmetry.space_group_name_H-M   'P 1'
#
loop_
_entity.id
_entity.type
_entity.pdbx_description
1 polymer ?
#
loop_
_entity_poly.entity_id
_entity_poly.type
_entity_poly.pdbx_seq_one_letter_code
_entity_poly.pdbx_strand_id
1 'polypeptide(L)' 'MGIAKQLKDEVAHCPPIVVLIGRADDAWLASWSRAEAVVSHPIDPIVLERTVLGLLRAPAA' A
#
# COMPACT_ATOMS: atom_id res chain seq x y z
N MET A 1 -2.35 -12.17 8.44
CA MET A 1 -0.95 -12.06 8.89
C MET A 1 -0.30 -10.88 8.18
N GLY A 2 0.42 -10.03 8.93
CA GLY A 2 0.87 -8.70 8.49
C GLY A 2 2.13 -8.70 7.63
N ILE A 3 2.06 -9.20 6.41
CA ILE A 3 3.20 -9.22 5.47
C ILE A 3 3.79 -7.83 5.26
N ALA A 4 2.97 -6.80 5.05
CA ALA A 4 3.48 -5.43 4.91
C ALA A 4 4.21 -4.96 6.18
N LYS A 5 3.70 -5.31 7.36
CA LYS A 5 4.35 -4.99 8.64
C LYS A 5 5.68 -5.72 8.79
N GLN A 6 5.73 -7.01 8.48
CA GLN A 6 6.97 -7.79 8.51
C GLN A 6 8.01 -7.22 7.53
N LEU A 7 7.61 -6.90 6.30
CA LEU A 7 8.48 -6.27 5.32
C LEU A 7 9.03 -4.92 5.82
N LYS A 8 8.20 -4.11 6.49
CA LYS A 8 8.64 -2.85 7.09
C LYS A 8 9.60 -3.05 8.27
N ASP A 9 9.46 -4.14 9.02
CA ASP A 9 10.31 -4.43 10.18
C ASP A 9 11.64 -5.10 9.77
N GLU A 10 11.69 -5.84 8.65
CA GLU A 10 12.85 -6.64 8.22
C GLU A 10 13.68 -6.01 7.10
N VAL A 11 13.08 -5.16 6.25
CA VAL A 11 13.77 -4.55 5.11
C VAL A 11 14.21 -3.13 5.45
N ALA A 12 15.52 -2.91 5.58
CA ALA A 12 16.11 -1.63 5.99
C ALA A 12 15.65 -0.42 5.15
N HIS A 13 15.52 -0.60 3.82
CA HIS A 13 15.01 0.42 2.90
C HIS A 13 13.74 -0.09 2.22
N CYS A 14 12.74 -0.47 3.03
CA CYS A 14 11.50 -1.05 2.53
C CYS A 14 10.76 -0.04 1.63
N PRO A 15 10.50 -0.36 0.35
CA PRO A 15 9.81 0.55 -0.55
C PRO A 15 8.36 0.81 -0.07
N PRO A 16 7.69 1.83 -0.64
CA PRO A 16 6.26 2.02 -0.43
C PRO A 16 5.47 0.78 -0.85
N ILE A 17 4.47 0.40 -0.04
CA ILE A 17 3.62 -0.76 -0.24
C ILE A 17 2.20 -0.29 -0.57
N VAL A 18 1.65 -0.82 -1.66
CA VAL A 18 0.22 -0.67 -2.00
C VAL A 18 -0.48 -2.00 -1.76
N VAL A 19 -1.56 -1.98 -0.98
CA VAL A 19 -2.40 -3.17 -0.74
C VAL A 19 -3.62 -3.13 -1.63
N LEU A 20 -3.92 -4.25 -2.30
CA LEU A 20 -5.16 -4.42 -3.06
C LEU A 20 -6.19 -5.13 -2.19
N ILE A 21 -7.38 -4.55 -2.04
CA ILE A 21 -8.45 -5.09 -1.17
C ILE A 21 -9.68 -5.50 -1.97
N GLY A 22 -10.32 -6.61 -1.60
CA GLY A 22 -11.57 -7.07 -2.23
C GLY A 22 -12.80 -6.29 -1.78
N ARG A 23 -12.79 -5.77 -0.54
CA ARG A 23 -13.87 -4.96 0.05
C ARG A 23 -13.29 -3.65 0.54
N ALA A 24 -14.00 -2.54 0.32
CA ALA A 24 -13.60 -1.23 0.84
C ALA A 24 -13.42 -1.23 2.37
N ASP A 25 -14.24 -2.01 3.10
CA ASP A 25 -14.14 -2.14 4.56
C ASP A 25 -12.78 -2.67 5.03
N ASP A 26 -12.06 -3.43 4.21
CA ASP A 26 -10.77 -4.03 4.58
C ASP A 26 -9.62 -2.99 4.57
N ALA A 27 -9.89 -1.73 4.24
CA ALA A 27 -8.90 -0.66 4.24
C ALA A 27 -8.19 -0.50 5.61
N TRP A 28 -8.85 -0.85 6.72
CA TRP A 28 -8.23 -0.83 8.05
C TRP A 28 -7.04 -1.80 8.17
N LEU A 29 -7.04 -2.92 7.44
CA LEU A 29 -5.95 -3.89 7.44
C LEU A 29 -4.69 -3.32 6.79
N ALA A 30 -4.84 -2.48 5.76
CA ALA A 30 -3.73 -1.78 5.13
C ALA A 30 -3.06 -0.82 6.12
N SER A 31 -3.85 -0.01 6.83
CA SER A 31 -3.34 0.92 7.85
C SER A 31 -2.69 0.20 9.03
N TRP A 32 -3.30 -0.86 9.56
CA TRP A 32 -2.72 -1.66 10.65
C TRP A 32 -1.38 -2.29 10.26
N SER A 33 -1.23 -2.66 8.98
CA SER A 33 -0.01 -3.28 8.44
C SER A 33 1.03 -2.28 7.93
N ARG A 34 0.82 -0.96 8.14
CA ARG A 34 1.72 0.13 7.71
C ARG A 34 1.95 0.20 6.20
N ALA A 35 0.95 -0.19 5.39
CA ALA A 35 1.00 0.10 3.97
C ALA A 35 0.75 1.58 3.70
N GLU A 36 1.46 2.17 2.74
CA GLU A 36 1.33 3.59 2.39
C GLU A 36 0.07 3.89 1.58
N ALA A 37 -0.47 2.90 0.86
CA ALA A 37 -1.72 3.08 0.13
C ALA A 37 -2.53 1.79 0.00
N VAL A 38 -3.81 1.98 -0.35
CA VAL A 38 -4.75 0.89 -0.58
C VAL A 38 -5.61 1.20 -1.81
N VAL A 39 -5.89 0.18 -2.63
CA VAL A 39 -6.76 0.28 -3.81
C VAL A 39 -7.76 -0.87 -3.79
N SER A 40 -9.04 -0.55 -3.98
CA SER A 40 -10.12 -1.55 -3.99
C SER A 40 -10.23 -2.26 -5.33
N HIS A 41 -10.61 -3.54 -5.30
CA HIS A 41 -11.10 -4.30 -6.43
C HIS A 41 -12.60 -4.02 -6.66
N PRO A 42 -13.11 -3.93 -7.91
CA PRO A 42 -12.37 -4.02 -9.18
C PRO A 42 -11.39 -2.88 -9.37
N ILE A 43 -10.22 -3.21 -9.90
CA ILE A 43 -9.11 -2.27 -10.04
C ILE A 43 -9.47 -1.26 -11.12
N ASP A 44 -9.52 0.01 -10.74
CA ASP A 44 -9.50 1.14 -11.68
C ASP A 44 -8.02 1.44 -12.03
N PRO A 45 -7.60 1.27 -13.31
CA PRO A 45 -6.23 1.49 -13.73
C PRO A 45 -5.73 2.93 -13.50
N ILE A 46 -6.60 3.93 -13.64
CA ILE A 46 -6.26 5.34 -13.46
C ILE A 46 -6.02 5.63 -11.97
N VAL A 47 -6.85 5.06 -11.09
CA VAL A 47 -6.67 5.19 -9.64
C VAL A 47 -5.39 4.51 -9.19
N LEU A 48 -5.10 3.31 -9.70
CA LEU A 48 -3.88 2.59 -9.36
C LEU A 48 -2.63 3.34 -9.83
N GLU A 49 -2.63 3.82 -11.08
CA GLU A 49 -1.54 4.62 -11.65
C GLU A 49 -1.26 5.84 -10.77
N ARG A 50 -2.29 6.64 -10.47
CA ARG A 50 -2.15 7.84 -9.64
C ARG A 50 -1.63 7.53 -8.24
N THR A 51 -2.10 6.44 -7.65
CA THR A 51 -1.66 5.98 -6.32
C THR A 51 -0.18 5.63 -6.33
N VAL A 52 0.25 4.78 -7.26
CA VAL A 52 1.65 4.33 -7.37
C VAL A 52 2.58 5.50 -7.71
N LEU A 53 2.23 6.33 -8.69
CA LEU A 53 3.03 7.50 -9.06
C LEU A 53 3.12 8.51 -7.92
N GLY A 54 2.07 8.67 -7.10
CA GLY A 54 2.10 9.49 -5.91
C GLY A 54 3.16 9.02 -4.91
N LEU A 55 3.26 7.72 -4.68
CA LEU A 55 4.24 7.13 -3.77
C LEU A 55 5.68 7.22 -4.31
N LEU A 56 5.89 6.97 -5.60
CA LEU A 56 7.23 7.01 -6.21
C LEU A 56 7.80 8.42 -6.35
N ARG A 57 6.94 9.45 -6.38
CA ARG A 57 7.35 10.86 -6.44
C ARG A 57 7.62 11.47 -5.08
N ALA A 58 7.16 10.84 -4.00
CA ALA A 58 7.48 11.31 -2.66
C ALA A 58 8.99 11.13 -2.39
N PRO A 59 9.67 12.10 -1.75
CA PRO A 59 11.04 11.89 -1.32
C PRO A 59 11.11 10.68 -0.39
N ALA A 60 12.14 9.85 -0.56
CA ALA A 60 12.37 8.72 0.33
C ALA A 60 12.48 9.22 1.78
N ALA A 61 11.64 8.68 2.66
CA ALA A 61 11.62 9.00 4.08
C ALA A 61 12.79 8.35 4.82
#